data_AF-A0A9E4BTT6-F1
#
_entry.id   AF-A0A9E4BTT6-F1
#
_cell.length_a   1.000
_cell.length_b   1.000
_cell.length_c   1.000
_cell.angle_alpha   90.00
_cell.angle_beta   90.00
_cell.angle_gamma   90.00
#
_symmetry.space_group_name_H-M   'P 1'
#
loop_
_entity.id
_entity.type
_entity.pdbx_description
1 polymer ?
#
loop_
_entity_poly.entity_id
_entity_poly.type
_entity_poly.pdbx_seq_one_letter_code
_entity_poly.pdbx_strand_id
1 'polypeptide(L)'
;MRVTSLLAVLIVILALVAASLIFVYHTNGTSTEGLPASPKRKALVSHISAFRSEWKDIEIRDFFEARPEPRSGVLAVHSVYNGDKLVGRLATVRHDIICSTCSDLLLGVLYDPASYRILEVLPLEPWHLEAGAYDPEHFLRQFVGRSLKDLDMGIEDIDGISGATYSVRATLLRLRELEDWIHSDSRKPSE
;
A
#
# COMPACT_ATOMS: atom_id res chain seq x y z
N MET A 1 8.40 -51.09 45.19
CA MET A 1 8.78 -49.70 44.85
C MET A 1 9.33 -49.63 43.42
N ARG A 2 8.49 -49.51 42.37
CA ARG A 2 8.93 -49.19 40.98
C ARG A 2 7.88 -48.42 40.14
N VAL A 3 6.77 -47.99 40.73
CA VAL A 3 5.67 -47.33 39.99
C VAL A 3 5.83 -45.80 39.95
N THR A 4 6.55 -45.20 40.90
CA THR A 4 6.76 -43.74 40.97
C THR A 4 7.72 -43.20 39.89
N SER A 5 8.58 -44.04 39.31
CA SER A 5 9.57 -43.61 38.31
C SER A 5 8.99 -43.45 36.91
N LEU A 6 7.99 -44.27 36.53
CA LEU A 6 7.35 -44.19 35.21
C LEU A 6 6.47 -42.95 35.06
N LEU A 7 5.78 -42.55 36.14
CA LEU A 7 4.92 -41.36 36.13
C LEU A 7 5.75 -40.07 35.96
N ALA A 8 6.91 -39.99 36.62
CA ALA A 8 7.81 -38.84 36.49
C ALA A 8 8.38 -38.69 35.07
N VAL A 9 8.75 -39.80 34.43
CA VAL A 9 9.25 -39.81 33.05
C VAL A 9 8.16 -39.38 32.06
N LEU A 10 6.92 -39.86 32.26
CA LEU A 10 5.78 -39.48 31.41
C LEU A 10 5.48 -37.98 31.48
N ILE A 11 5.54 -37.39 32.68
CA ILE A 11 5.30 -35.95 32.89
C ILE A 11 6.37 -35.11 32.18
N VAL A 12 7.64 -35.52 32.23
CA VAL A 12 8.74 -34.82 31.56
C VAL A 12 8.60 -34.89 30.03
N ILE A 13 8.22 -36.05 29.49
CA ILE A 13 7.98 -36.21 28.05
C ILE A 13 6.79 -35.35 27.60
N LEU A 14 5.68 -35.35 28.35
CA LEU A 14 4.52 -34.49 28.07
C LEU A 14 4.88 -33.00 28.10
N ALA A 15 5.72 -32.58 29.04
CA ALA A 15 6.19 -31.19 29.13
C ALA A 15 7.07 -30.80 27.94
N LEU A 16 7.96 -31.69 27.49
CA LEU A 16 8.81 -31.47 26.31
C LEU A 16 8.01 -31.45 25.00
N VAL A 17 7.01 -32.31 24.86
CA VAL A 17 6.09 -32.32 23.70
C VAL A 17 5.21 -31.07 23.69
N ALA A 18 4.71 -30.64 24.85
CA ALA A 18 3.96 -29.39 24.96
C ALA A 18 4.84 -28.17 24.62
N ALA A 19 6.08 -28.12 25.11
CA ALA A 19 7.00 -27.03 24.80
C ALA A 19 7.38 -26.96 23.32
N SER A 20 7.56 -28.11 22.67
CA SER A 20 7.85 -28.17 21.22
C SER A 20 6.63 -27.83 20.36
N LEU A 21 5.41 -28.21 20.78
CA LEU A 21 4.17 -27.77 20.12
C LEU A 21 3.95 -26.25 20.26
N ILE A 22 4.25 -25.66 21.42
CA ILE A 22 4.19 -24.20 21.61
C ILE A 22 5.21 -23.48 20.72
N PHE A 23 6.42 -24.03 20.59
CA PHE A 23 7.48 -23.45 19.74
C PHE A 23 7.12 -23.51 18.24
N VAL A 24 6.49 -24.59 17.79
CA VAL A 24 5.97 -24.70 16.41
C VAL A 24 4.78 -23.76 16.20
N TYR A 25 3.91 -23.55 17.20
CA TYR A 25 2.79 -22.60 17.10
C TYR A 25 3.25 -21.13 17.05
N HIS A 26 4.37 -20.78 17.70
CA HIS A 26 4.90 -19.42 17.65
C HIS A 26 5.78 -19.12 16.43
N THR A 27 6.32 -20.14 15.76
CA THR A 27 7.14 -19.95 14.54
C THR A 27 6.35 -20.10 13.25
N ASN A 28 5.20 -20.78 13.29
CA ASN A 28 4.23 -20.85 12.19
C ASN A 28 3.13 -19.78 12.29
N GLY A 29 3.42 -18.65 12.96
CA GLY A 29 2.71 -17.41 12.70
C GLY A 29 3.05 -16.92 11.29
N THR A 30 2.66 -17.67 10.26
CA THR A 30 2.47 -17.12 8.92
C THR A 30 1.50 -15.97 9.12
N SER A 31 1.99 -14.74 8.98
CA SER A 31 1.16 -13.55 9.01
C SER A 31 0.04 -13.76 8.00
N THR A 32 -1.13 -14.11 8.50
CA THR A 32 -2.40 -13.89 7.82
C THR A 32 -2.86 -12.46 8.09
N GLU A 33 -1.94 -11.50 8.21
CA GLU A 33 -2.32 -10.10 8.05
C GLU A 33 -2.82 -10.00 6.61
N GLY A 34 -4.15 -9.91 6.47
CA GLY A 34 -4.76 -9.64 5.19
C GLY A 34 -4.18 -8.35 4.62
N LEU A 35 -4.14 -8.26 3.29
CA LEU A 35 -3.69 -7.08 2.56
C LEU A 35 -4.26 -5.80 3.20
N PRO A 36 -3.46 -4.73 3.35
CA PRO A 36 -3.87 -3.53 4.07
C PRO A 36 -5.06 -2.90 3.35
N ALA A 37 -6.25 -2.92 3.96
CA ALA A 37 -7.48 -2.43 3.34
C ALA A 37 -7.31 -0.98 2.86
N SER A 38 -7.99 -0.63 1.76
CA SER A 38 -8.02 0.75 1.26
C SER A 38 -8.37 1.74 2.38
N PRO A 39 -7.64 2.86 2.55
CA PRO A 39 -7.88 3.74 3.69
C PRO A 39 -9.27 4.36 3.62
N LYS A 40 -9.92 4.49 4.77
CA LYS A 40 -11.22 5.18 4.85
C LYS A 40 -11.06 6.64 4.42
N ARG A 41 -12.10 7.23 3.82
CA ARG A 41 -12.11 8.63 3.35
C ARG A 41 -11.55 9.64 4.36
N LYS A 42 -11.87 9.51 5.65
CA LYS A 42 -11.34 10.41 6.70
C LYS A 42 -9.82 10.37 6.80
N ALA A 43 -9.21 9.19 6.65
CA ALA A 43 -7.75 9.06 6.63
C ALA A 43 -7.16 9.71 5.37
N LEU A 44 -7.78 9.49 4.20
CA LEU A 44 -7.36 10.12 2.95
C LEU A 44 -7.40 11.66 3.02
N VAL A 45 -8.46 12.24 3.59
CA VAL A 45 -8.53 13.70 3.83
C VAL A 45 -7.36 14.16 4.69
N SER A 46 -7.07 13.46 5.79
CA SER A 46 -5.95 13.80 6.67
C SER A 46 -4.60 13.75 5.95
N HIS A 47 -4.38 12.76 5.07
CA HIS A 47 -3.18 12.70 4.25
C HIS A 47 -3.11 13.89 3.29
N ILE A 48 -4.17 14.18 2.53
CA ILE A 48 -4.17 15.31 1.58
C ILE A 48 -3.92 16.63 2.31
N SER A 49 -4.58 16.88 3.45
CA SER A 49 -4.39 18.10 4.24
C SER A 49 -2.94 18.32 4.71
N ALA A 50 -2.18 17.24 4.95
CA ALA A 50 -0.79 17.35 5.36
C ALA A 50 0.11 17.92 4.23
N PHE A 51 -0.18 17.59 2.97
CA PHE A 51 0.60 18.04 1.81
C PHE A 51 0.00 19.26 1.10
N ARG A 52 -1.30 19.52 1.27
CA ARG A 52 -2.04 20.64 0.66
C ARG A 52 -2.65 21.54 1.71
N SER A 53 -1.82 22.10 2.58
CA SER A 53 -2.23 22.99 3.67
C SER A 53 -2.99 24.24 3.19
N GLU A 54 -2.84 24.61 1.91
CA GLU A 54 -3.58 25.70 1.28
C GLU A 54 -5.04 25.33 0.95
N TRP A 55 -5.39 24.04 0.96
CA TRP A 55 -6.76 23.56 0.78
C TRP A 55 -7.47 23.45 2.13
N LYS A 56 -8.57 24.16 2.29
CA LYS A 56 -9.23 24.36 3.60
C LYS A 56 -10.52 23.57 3.76
N ASP A 57 -11.17 23.22 2.67
CA ASP A 57 -12.48 22.57 2.66
C ASP A 57 -12.45 21.32 1.76
N ILE A 58 -11.63 20.35 2.16
CA ILE A 58 -11.39 19.14 1.35
C ILE A 58 -12.57 18.17 1.49
N GLU A 59 -13.20 17.85 0.37
CA GLU A 59 -14.21 16.80 0.27
C GLU A 59 -13.75 15.71 -0.72
N ILE A 60 -13.98 14.44 -0.36
CA ILE A 60 -13.64 13.28 -1.19
C ILE A 60 -14.93 12.54 -1.56
N ARG A 61 -15.22 12.49 -2.86
CA ARG A 61 -16.39 11.80 -3.43
C ARG A 61 -15.95 10.60 -4.26
N ASP A 62 -16.69 9.50 -4.17
CA ASP A 62 -16.35 8.27 -4.88
C ASP A 62 -16.52 8.47 -6.40
N PHE A 63 -15.53 8.00 -7.17
CA PHE A 63 -15.58 8.01 -8.64
C PHE A 63 -15.53 6.58 -9.18
N PHE A 64 -14.70 5.73 -8.59
CA PHE A 64 -14.57 4.31 -8.91
C PHE A 64 -14.17 3.53 -7.66
N GLU A 65 -14.67 2.31 -7.52
CA GLU A 65 -14.23 1.35 -6.51
C GLU A 65 -14.30 -0.05 -7.10
N ALA A 66 -13.18 -0.77 -7.06
CA ALA A 66 -13.11 -2.14 -7.55
C ALA A 66 -13.84 -3.08 -6.57
N ARG A 67 -14.75 -3.90 -7.09
CA ARG A 67 -15.49 -4.89 -6.30
C ARG A 67 -15.48 -6.26 -7.00
N PRO A 68 -14.94 -7.32 -6.36
CA PRO A 68 -14.21 -7.30 -5.08
C PRO A 68 -12.90 -6.51 -5.17
N GLU A 69 -12.39 -6.07 -4.02
CA GLU A 69 -11.11 -5.35 -3.95
C GLU A 69 -9.97 -6.27 -4.42
N PRO A 70 -9.20 -5.89 -5.46
CA PRO A 70 -8.17 -6.76 -6.01
C PRO A 70 -6.94 -6.79 -5.11
N ARG A 71 -6.14 -7.86 -5.24
CA ARG A 71 -4.87 -7.98 -4.53
C ARG A 71 -3.81 -7.00 -5.04
N SER A 72 -3.93 -6.55 -6.28
CA SER A 72 -3.00 -5.67 -6.95
C SER A 72 -3.74 -4.87 -8.01
N GLY A 73 -3.43 -3.59 -8.15
CA GLY A 73 -3.97 -2.69 -9.16
C GLY A 73 -4.62 -1.44 -8.60
N VAL A 74 -5.47 -0.81 -9.41
CA VAL A 74 -6.29 0.34 -8.98
C VAL A 74 -7.44 -0.15 -8.11
N LEU A 75 -7.44 0.24 -6.84
CA LEU A 75 -8.45 -0.17 -5.87
C LEU A 75 -9.67 0.75 -5.91
N ALA A 76 -9.41 2.06 -5.91
CA ALA A 76 -10.43 3.08 -5.90
C ALA A 76 -9.90 4.36 -6.54
N VAL A 77 -10.80 5.17 -7.07
CA VAL A 77 -10.53 6.54 -7.48
C VAL A 77 -11.59 7.43 -6.87
N HIS A 78 -11.17 8.54 -6.29
CA HIS A 78 -12.07 9.53 -5.73
C HIS A 78 -11.84 10.89 -6.36
N SER A 79 -12.92 11.63 -6.57
CA SER A 79 -12.86 13.06 -6.91
C SER A 79 -12.58 13.86 -5.64
N VAL A 80 -11.57 14.73 -5.69
CA VAL A 80 -11.15 15.57 -4.57
C VAL A 80 -11.58 17.01 -4.86
N TYR A 81 -12.37 17.57 -3.96
CA TYR A 81 -12.86 18.94 -4.02
C TYR A 81 -12.23 19.80 -2.94
N ASN A 82 -12.09 21.10 -3.21
CA ASN A 82 -11.78 22.12 -2.22
C ASN A 82 -12.88 23.19 -2.31
N GLY A 83 -13.84 23.16 -1.38
CA GLY A 83 -15.15 23.76 -1.55
C GLY A 83 -15.87 23.15 -2.75
N ASP A 84 -16.43 23.96 -3.64
CA ASP A 84 -17.14 23.47 -4.84
C ASP A 84 -16.21 23.13 -6.02
N LYS A 85 -14.90 23.42 -5.90
CA LYS A 85 -13.95 23.24 -7.01
C LYS A 85 -13.36 21.82 -6.99
N LEU A 86 -13.49 21.10 -8.11
CA LEU A 86 -12.72 19.88 -8.35
C LEU A 86 -11.24 20.25 -8.49
N VAL A 87 -10.41 19.76 -7.57
CA VAL A 87 -8.97 20.07 -7.52
C VAL A 87 -8.07 18.88 -7.85
N GLY A 88 -8.62 17.68 -7.88
CA GLY A 88 -7.86 16.50 -8.26
C GLY A 88 -8.70 15.23 -8.30
N ARG A 89 -8.07 14.14 -8.73
CA ARG A 89 -8.52 12.76 -8.48
C ARG A 89 -7.45 12.05 -7.68
N LEU A 90 -7.87 11.35 -6.63
CA LEU A 90 -7.01 10.50 -5.82
C LEU A 90 -7.26 9.05 -6.21
N ALA A 91 -6.28 8.41 -6.83
CA ALA A 91 -6.29 6.98 -7.10
C ALA A 91 -5.54 6.22 -6.00
N THR A 92 -6.18 5.22 -5.39
CA THR A 92 -5.53 4.28 -4.48
C THR A 92 -5.07 3.08 -5.30
N VAL A 93 -3.77 2.80 -5.28
CA VAL A 93 -3.17 1.68 -6.01
C VAL A 93 -2.43 0.75 -5.05
N ARG A 94 -2.55 -0.57 -5.28
CA ARG A 94 -1.86 -1.60 -4.50
C ARG A 94 -0.96 -2.47 -5.35
N HIS A 95 0.20 -2.83 -4.83
CA HIS A 95 0.99 -3.96 -5.31
C HIS A 95 1.20 -4.99 -4.20
N ASP A 96 0.96 -6.26 -4.52
CA ASP A 96 1.33 -7.39 -3.69
C ASP A 96 2.81 -7.74 -3.96
N ILE A 97 3.70 -7.33 -3.06
CA ILE A 97 5.14 -7.60 -3.20
C ILE A 97 5.42 -8.98 -2.60
N ILE A 98 5.57 -9.98 -3.46
CA ILE A 98 5.91 -11.35 -3.03
C ILE A 98 7.37 -11.38 -2.54
N CYS A 99 7.59 -11.17 -1.25
CA CYS A 99 8.89 -11.26 -0.60
C CYS A 99 8.69 -11.55 0.89
N SER A 100 9.61 -12.31 1.51
CA SER A 100 9.44 -12.83 2.88
C SER A 100 9.40 -11.77 3.99
N THR A 101 9.80 -10.55 3.68
CA THR A 101 9.93 -9.43 4.63
C THR A 101 9.37 -8.10 4.09
N CYS A 102 8.81 -8.10 2.88
CA CYS A 102 8.27 -6.89 2.27
C CYS A 102 6.84 -6.70 2.74
N SER A 103 6.49 -5.48 3.11
CA SER A 103 5.09 -5.08 3.14
C SER A 103 4.56 -5.02 1.72
N ASP A 104 3.24 -5.14 1.57
CA ASP A 104 2.56 -4.69 0.37
C ASP A 104 2.91 -3.21 0.09
N LEU A 105 2.59 -2.77 -1.13
CA LEU A 105 2.69 -1.37 -1.51
C LEU A 105 1.29 -0.80 -1.67
N LEU A 106 0.97 0.25 -0.92
CA LEU A 106 -0.29 0.99 -0.98
C LEU A 106 0.02 2.48 -1.12
N LEU A 107 -0.34 3.03 -2.27
CA LEU A 107 -0.07 4.41 -2.64
C LEU A 107 -1.36 5.16 -3.00
N GLY A 108 -1.40 6.43 -2.66
CA GLY A 108 -2.38 7.38 -3.14
C GLY A 108 -1.74 8.26 -4.20
N VAL A 109 -2.26 8.27 -5.42
CA VAL A 109 -1.79 9.14 -6.50
C VAL A 109 -2.82 10.22 -6.71
N LEU A 110 -2.52 11.44 -6.26
CA LEU A 110 -3.34 12.61 -6.52
C LEU A 110 -2.90 13.22 -7.85
N TYR A 111 -3.83 13.38 -8.79
CA TYR A 111 -3.53 13.95 -10.10
C TYR A 111 -4.61 14.95 -10.54
N ASP A 112 -4.23 15.88 -11.41
CA ASP A 112 -5.15 16.80 -12.06
C ASP A 112 -5.97 16.05 -13.13
N PRO A 113 -7.30 15.97 -13.04
CA PRO A 113 -8.12 15.23 -14.00
C PRO A 113 -8.14 15.85 -15.41
N ALA A 114 -7.77 17.12 -15.58
CA ALA A 114 -7.74 17.77 -16.89
C ALA A 114 -6.41 17.55 -17.62
N SER A 115 -5.29 17.67 -16.88
CA SER A 115 -3.94 17.55 -17.46
C SER A 115 -3.28 16.19 -17.23
N TYR A 116 -3.85 15.34 -16.38
CA TYR A 116 -3.28 14.07 -15.91
C TYR A 116 -1.93 14.23 -15.20
N ARG A 117 -1.55 15.44 -14.81
CA ARG A 117 -0.31 15.66 -14.06
C ARG A 117 -0.45 15.18 -12.62
N ILE A 118 0.54 14.42 -12.16
CA ILE A 118 0.67 14.01 -10.76
C ILE A 118 0.87 15.27 -9.92
N LEU A 119 -0.04 15.50 -8.99
CA LEU A 119 0.03 16.57 -8.01
C LEU A 119 0.76 16.11 -6.75
N GLU A 120 0.59 14.84 -6.37
CA GLU A 120 1.23 14.24 -5.20
C GLU A 120 1.22 12.70 -5.31
N VAL A 121 2.22 12.04 -4.71
CA VAL A 121 2.20 10.58 -4.47
C VAL A 121 2.36 10.33 -2.97
N LEU A 122 1.29 9.82 -2.37
CA LEU A 122 1.13 9.65 -0.93
C LEU A 122 1.47 8.21 -0.53
N PRO A 123 2.40 7.99 0.41
CA PRO A 123 2.50 6.71 1.08
C PRO A 123 1.29 6.54 2.00
N LEU A 124 0.44 5.55 1.72
CA LEU A 124 -0.76 5.27 2.51
C LEU A 124 -0.50 4.24 3.62
N GLU A 125 0.72 3.70 3.66
CA GLU A 125 1.22 2.85 4.71
C GLU A 125 2.70 3.13 5.00
N PRO A 126 3.22 2.75 6.18
CA PRO A 126 4.63 2.85 6.49
C PRO A 126 5.48 1.94 5.59
N TRP A 127 6.60 2.43 5.10
CA TRP A 127 7.57 1.62 4.38
C TRP A 127 8.64 1.14 5.34
N HIS A 128 8.84 -0.18 5.43
CA HIS A 128 9.86 -0.78 6.28
C HIS A 128 10.97 -1.38 5.42
N LEU A 129 12.19 -0.96 5.68
CA LEU A 129 13.42 -1.56 5.14
C LEU A 129 14.12 -2.32 6.27
N GLU A 130 15.17 -3.09 5.95
CA GLU A 130 15.96 -3.81 6.95
C GLU A 130 16.49 -2.90 8.08
N ALA A 131 16.79 -1.64 7.74
CA ALA A 131 17.28 -0.64 8.68
C ALA A 131 16.19 0.02 9.55
N GLY A 132 14.91 -0.34 9.34
CA GLY A 132 13.75 0.22 10.04
C GLY A 132 12.79 0.97 9.12
N ALA A 133 11.94 1.81 9.72
CA ALA A 133 10.99 2.63 8.98
C ALA A 133 11.74 3.62 8.07
N TYR A 134 11.37 3.64 6.80
CA TYR A 134 11.88 4.56 5.80
C TYR A 134 10.79 5.54 5.42
N ASP A 135 11.18 6.81 5.27
CA ASP A 135 10.31 7.84 4.73
C ASP A 135 10.50 7.90 3.20
N PRO A 136 9.51 7.44 2.41
CA PRO A 136 9.63 7.42 0.95
C PRO A 136 9.36 8.78 0.31
N GLU A 137 9.12 9.86 1.08
CA GLU A 137 8.75 11.16 0.54
C GLU A 137 9.74 11.67 -0.52
N HIS A 138 11.06 11.62 -0.25
CA HIS A 138 12.06 12.06 -1.23
C HIS A 138 12.00 11.24 -2.52
N PHE A 139 11.82 9.92 -2.40
CA PHE A 139 11.68 9.03 -3.55
C PHE A 139 10.41 9.38 -4.35
N LEU A 140 9.28 9.53 -3.66
CA LEU A 140 7.96 9.76 -4.27
C LEU A 140 7.82 11.13 -4.93
N ARG A 141 8.49 12.16 -4.41
CA ARG A 141 8.48 13.51 -5.01
C ARG A 141 9.02 13.55 -6.45
N GLN A 142 9.84 12.59 -6.85
CA GLN A 142 10.37 12.50 -8.24
C GLN A 142 9.27 12.26 -9.29
N PHE A 143 8.09 11.78 -8.87
CA PHE A 143 6.93 11.57 -9.73
C PHE A 143 6.08 12.83 -9.90
N VAL A 144 6.16 13.79 -8.97
CA VAL A 144 5.31 14.98 -8.97
C VAL A 144 5.57 15.85 -10.21
N GLY A 145 4.50 16.34 -10.81
CA GLY A 145 4.50 17.14 -12.03
C GLY A 145 4.53 16.31 -13.32
N ARG A 146 4.86 15.02 -13.27
CA ARG A 146 4.86 14.14 -14.46
C ARG A 146 3.44 13.85 -14.92
N SER A 147 3.27 13.58 -16.22
CA SER A 147 1.98 13.17 -16.79
C SER A 147 1.76 11.68 -16.56
N LEU A 148 0.61 11.31 -15.99
CA LEU A 148 0.15 9.92 -15.95
C LEU A 148 -0.35 9.42 -17.31
N LYS A 149 -0.57 10.31 -18.28
CA LYS A 149 -1.05 9.92 -19.62
C LYS A 149 0.10 9.46 -20.54
N ASP A 150 1.31 9.88 -20.24
CA ASP A 150 2.49 9.61 -21.06
C ASP A 150 3.65 9.33 -20.10
N LEU A 151 3.51 8.31 -19.25
CA LEU A 151 4.48 7.98 -18.22
C LEU A 151 5.67 7.22 -18.83
N ASP A 152 6.46 7.93 -19.64
CA ASP A 152 7.68 7.42 -20.24
C ASP A 152 8.84 7.51 -19.24
N MET A 153 8.89 6.56 -18.31
CA MET A 153 9.97 6.43 -17.34
C MET A 153 10.42 4.99 -17.15
N GLY A 154 11.72 4.78 -17.29
CA GLY A 154 12.40 3.56 -16.87
C GLY A 154 12.83 3.59 -15.41
N ILE A 155 13.44 2.49 -14.95
CA ILE A 155 14.04 2.42 -13.61
C ILE A 155 15.35 3.22 -13.55
N GLU A 156 15.96 3.46 -14.70
CA GLU A 156 17.15 4.26 -14.93
C GLU A 156 16.92 5.76 -14.78
N ASP A 157 15.66 6.23 -14.87
CA ASP A 157 15.28 7.65 -14.77
C ASP A 157 14.91 8.08 -13.36
N ILE A 158 15.01 7.17 -12.38
CA ILE A 158 14.62 7.40 -10.99
C ILE A 158 15.78 7.11 -10.04
N ASP A 159 15.95 7.97 -9.05
CA ASP A 159 16.84 7.68 -7.93
C ASP A 159 16.15 6.63 -7.06
N GLY A 160 16.61 5.39 -7.17
CA GLY A 160 16.11 4.28 -6.37
C GLY A 160 16.45 4.39 -4.88
N ILE A 161 15.81 3.57 -4.07
CA ILE A 161 16.10 3.43 -2.64
C ILE A 161 17.03 2.23 -2.46
N SER A 162 18.20 2.45 -1.84
CA SER A 162 19.15 1.37 -1.55
C SER A 162 18.51 0.28 -0.69
N GLY A 163 18.62 -0.97 -1.11
CA GLY A 163 17.99 -2.11 -0.44
C GLY A 163 16.49 -2.30 -0.68
N ALA A 164 15.84 -1.45 -1.49
CA ALA A 164 14.38 -1.52 -1.73
C ALA A 164 14.01 -1.72 -3.22
N THR A 165 14.82 -2.48 -3.97
CA THR A 165 14.63 -2.67 -5.41
C THR A 165 13.22 -3.15 -5.78
N TYR A 166 12.61 -4.03 -4.99
CA TYR A 166 11.26 -4.52 -5.25
C TYR A 166 10.20 -3.43 -5.05
N SER A 167 10.27 -2.65 -3.97
CA SER A 167 9.35 -1.54 -3.70
C SER A 167 9.46 -0.45 -4.78
N VAL A 168 10.68 -0.11 -5.20
CA VAL A 168 10.93 0.86 -6.28
C VAL A 168 10.28 0.40 -7.59
N ARG A 169 10.48 -0.88 -7.97
CA ARG A 169 9.85 -1.47 -9.16
C ARG A 169 8.33 -1.52 -9.05
N ALA A 170 7.83 -1.90 -7.88
CA ALA A 170 6.40 -1.96 -7.60
C ALA A 170 5.75 -0.58 -7.81
N THR A 171 6.35 0.51 -7.31
CA THR A 171 5.85 1.87 -7.52
C THR A 171 5.72 2.21 -9.00
N LEU A 172 6.76 1.97 -9.80
CA LEU A 172 6.71 2.21 -11.25
C LEU A 172 5.60 1.40 -11.93
N LEU A 173 5.49 0.12 -11.60
CA LEU A 173 4.45 -0.76 -12.14
C LEU A 173 3.06 -0.27 -11.77
N ARG A 174 2.86 0.30 -10.57
CA ARG A 174 1.55 0.84 -10.15
C ARG A 174 1.20 2.13 -10.87
N LEU A 175 2.18 3.00 -11.10
CA LEU A 175 1.95 4.24 -11.85
C LEU A 175 1.61 3.94 -13.32
N ARG A 176 2.28 2.96 -13.95
CA ARG A 176 1.93 2.49 -15.31
C ARG A 176 0.58 1.82 -15.37
N GLU A 177 0.22 1.00 -14.38
CA GLU A 177 -1.13 0.40 -14.36
C GLU A 177 -2.22 1.47 -14.16
N LEU A 178 -1.94 2.53 -13.40
CA LEU A 178 -2.84 3.67 -13.29
C LEU A 178 -2.97 4.43 -14.61
N GLU A 179 -1.88 4.60 -15.37
CA GLU A 179 -1.91 5.13 -16.74
C GLU A 179 -2.80 4.28 -17.66
N ASP A 180 -2.60 2.96 -17.66
CA ASP A 180 -3.44 2.02 -18.44
C ASP A 180 -4.91 2.13 -18.05
N TRP A 181 -5.20 2.22 -16.74
CA TRP A 181 -6.55 2.43 -16.23
C TRP A 181 -7.15 3.77 -16.70
N ILE A 182 -6.37 4.86 -16.69
CA ILE A 182 -6.78 6.18 -17.18
C ILE A 182 -7.17 6.11 -18.67
N HIS A 183 -6.43 5.33 -19.47
CA HIS A 183 -6.71 5.14 -20.89
C HIS A 183 -7.86 4.19 -21.19
N SER A 184 -8.18 3.27 -20.28
CA SER A 184 -9.27 2.32 -20.43
C SER A 184 -10.66 2.99 -20.44
N ASP A 185 -11.65 2.33 -21.04
CA ASP A 185 -13.06 2.75 -20.99
C ASP A 185 -13.74 2.49 -19.63
N SER A 186 -12.98 2.02 -18.63
CA SER A 186 -13.41 1.77 -17.24
C SER A 186 -13.75 3.04 -16.45
N ARG A 187 -13.78 4.21 -17.10
CA ARG A 187 -14.00 5.56 -16.54
C ARG A 187 -15.44 5.83 -16.07
N LYS A 188 -16.34 4.84 -16.11
CA LYS A 188 -17.74 5.06 -15.74
C LYS A 188 -17.85 5.18 -14.21
N PRO A 189 -18.50 6.24 -13.68
CA PRO A 189 -18.86 6.30 -12.27
C PRO A 189 -19.59 5.03 -11.86
N SER A 190 -19.38 4.57 -10.62
CA SER A 190 -20.29 3.58 -10.04
C SER A 190 -21.70 4.18 -10.03
N GLU A 191 -22.60 3.67 -10.87
CA GLU A 191 -24.04 3.99 -10.86
C GLU A 191 -24.69 3.63 -9.52
#